data_AF-A0A1F9Z7M6-F1
#
_entry.id   AF-A0A1F9Z7M6-F1
#
_cell.length_a   1.000
_cell.length_b   1.000
_cell.length_c   1.000
_cell.angle_alpha   90.00
_cell.angle_beta   90.00
_cell.angle_gamma   90.00
#
_symmetry.space_group_name_H-M   'P 1'
#
loop_
_entity.id
_entity.type
_entity.pdbx_description
1 polymer ?
#
loop_
_entity_poly.entity_id
_entity_poly.type
_entity_poly.pdbx_seq_one_letter_code
_entity_poly.pdbx_strand_id
1 'polypeptide(L)'
;MNEKRLLALLGLLLGLVAGVLLLVDALEIGRSQTIDLAFVLDRIAQILVSLVILFGSLLLYRGKSSAGGLVLLVLGVVVLILGWDQTSAVLAIVGGILGVVASEAFK
;
A
#
# COMPACT_ATOMS: atom_id res chain seq x y z
N MET A 1 2.57 -26.28 -3.63
CA MET A 1 2.55 -24.90 -3.06
C MET A 1 1.22 -24.74 -2.34
N ASN A 2 1.21 -24.38 -1.06
CA ASN A 2 -0.06 -24.15 -0.32
C ASN A 2 -0.76 -22.91 -0.88
N GLU A 3 -2.05 -23.02 -1.22
CA GLU A 3 -2.89 -21.94 -1.77
C GLU A 3 -2.75 -20.64 -0.97
N LYS A 4 -2.68 -20.75 0.35
CA LYS A 4 -2.55 -19.59 1.23
C LYS A 4 -1.18 -18.88 1.10
N ARG A 5 -0.12 -19.60 0.74
CA ARG A 5 1.20 -19.00 0.43
C ARG A 5 1.15 -18.25 -0.90
N LEU A 6 0.33 -18.71 -1.84
CA LEU A 6 0.06 -18.01 -3.10
C LEU A 6 -0.76 -16.73 -2.83
N LEU A 7 -1.77 -16.77 -1.95
CA LEU A 7 -2.50 -15.57 -1.51
C LEU A 7 -1.59 -14.53 -0.85
N ALA A 8 -0.67 -14.95 0.02
CA ALA A 8 0.31 -14.04 0.63
C ALA A 8 1.25 -13.40 -0.41
N LEU A 9 1.67 -14.17 -1.41
CA LEU A 9 2.48 -13.66 -2.53
C LEU A 9 1.71 -12.69 -3.41
N LEU A 10 0.43 -12.98 -3.72
CA LEU A 10 -0.43 -12.04 -4.44
C LEU A 10 -0.63 -10.76 -3.64
N GLY A 11 -0.91 -10.87 -2.34
CA GLY A 11 -1.05 -9.72 -1.45
C GLY A 11 0.23 -8.86 -1.41
N LEU A 12 1.40 -9.51 -1.35
CA LEU A 12 2.71 -8.85 -1.44
C LEU A 12 2.83 -8.09 -2.76
N LEU A 13 2.61 -8.76 -3.89
CA LEU A 13 2.77 -8.14 -5.22
C LEU A 13 1.84 -6.95 -5.40
N LEU A 14 0.56 -7.09 -5.02
CA LEU A 14 -0.40 -5.99 -5.07
C LEU A 14 0.00 -4.83 -4.16
N GLY A 15 0.48 -5.13 -2.95
CA GLY A 15 0.97 -4.10 -2.02
C GLY A 15 2.21 -3.37 -2.54
N LEU A 16 3.14 -4.08 -3.18
CA LEU A 16 4.32 -3.48 -3.81
C LEU A 16 3.92 -2.57 -4.98
N VAL A 17 3.04 -3.04 -5.86
CA VAL A 17 2.55 -2.23 -6.98
C VAL A 17 1.81 -1.00 -6.46
N ALA A 18 0.94 -1.16 -5.46
CA ALA A 18 0.23 -0.04 -4.84
C ALA A 18 1.20 1.01 -4.27
N GLY A 19 2.18 0.58 -3.47
CA GLY A 19 3.14 1.48 -2.84
C GLY A 19 4.03 2.19 -3.86
N VAL A 20 4.44 1.51 -4.93
CA VAL A 20 5.23 2.13 -6.01
C VAL A 20 4.39 3.13 -6.80
N LEU A 21 3.16 2.79 -7.19
CA LEU A 21 2.27 3.71 -7.91
C LEU A 21 2.02 4.99 -7.12
N LEU A 22 1.69 4.86 -5.84
CA LEU A 22 1.47 6.02 -4.97
C LEU A 22 2.74 6.85 -4.78
N LEU A 23 3.91 6.22 -4.75
CA LEU A 23 5.20 6.92 -4.67
C LEU A 23 5.51 7.68 -5.97
N VAL A 24 5.23 7.08 -7.13
CA VAL A 24 5.40 7.73 -8.43
C VAL A 24 4.50 8.95 -8.52
N ASP A 25 3.21 8.82 -8.16
CA ASP A 25 2.29 9.96 -8.13
C ASP A 25 2.79 11.06 -7.20
N ALA A 26 3.29 10.71 -6.00
CA ALA A 26 3.82 11.68 -5.05
C ALA A 26 5.05 12.46 -5.56
N LEU A 27 5.85 11.83 -6.43
CA LEU A 27 7.04 12.43 -7.03
C LEU A 27 6.74 13.21 -8.32
N GLU A 28 5.54 13.03 -8.89
CA GLU A 28 5.13 13.76 -10.07
C GLU A 28 4.79 15.21 -9.71
N ILE A 29 5.70 16.12 -10.05
CA ILE A 29 5.52 17.57 -9.90
C ILE A 29 5.31 18.14 -11.29
N GLY A 30 4.08 18.58 -11.58
CA GLY A 30 3.75 19.24 -12.83
C GLY A 30 4.44 20.61 -12.93
N ARG A 31 4.97 20.95 -14.11
CA ARG A 31 5.65 22.24 -14.40
C ARG A 31 4.80 23.50 -14.10
N SER A 32 3.48 23.36 -13.96
CA SER A 32 2.55 24.47 -13.74
C SER A 32 1.95 24.52 -12.33
N GLN A 33 2.45 23.72 -11.38
CA GLN A 33 1.92 23.70 -10.01
C GLN A 33 2.55 24.82 -9.19
N THR A 34 1.71 25.63 -8.54
CA THR A 34 2.16 26.61 -7.53
C THR A 34 2.62 25.86 -6.29
N ILE A 35 3.93 25.91 -6.02
CA ILE A 35 4.54 25.29 -4.85
C ILE A 35 4.23 26.17 -3.63
N ASP A 36 3.30 25.70 -2.79
CA ASP A 36 3.00 26.27 -1.48
C ASP A 36 3.25 25.23 -0.38
N LEU A 37 3.34 25.65 0.88
CA LEU A 37 3.64 24.79 2.02
C LEU A 37 2.64 23.63 2.16
N ALA A 38 1.35 23.88 1.90
CA ALA A 38 0.33 22.84 1.93
C ALA A 38 0.59 21.73 0.90
N PHE A 39 1.00 22.10 -0.31
CA PHE A 39 1.35 21.15 -1.36
C PHE A 39 2.56 20.30 -0.97
N VAL A 40 3.60 20.92 -0.39
CA VAL A 40 4.80 20.21 0.07
C VAL A 40 4.47 19.23 1.20
N LEU A 41 3.65 19.64 2.17
CA LEU A 41 3.23 18.78 3.28
C LEU A 41 2.41 17.58 2.82
N ASP A 42 1.49 17.77 1.87
CA ASP A 42 0.68 16.70 1.30
C ASP A 42 1.57 15.67 0.58
N ARG A 43 2.52 16.12 -0.25
CA ARG A 43 3.47 15.21 -0.92
C ARG A 43 4.37 14.46 0.06
N ILE A 44 4.84 15.10 1.13
CA ILE A 44 5.61 14.41 2.18
C ILE A 44 4.75 13.34 2.85
N ALA A 45 3.50 13.64 3.19
CA ALA A 45 2.58 12.68 3.78
C ALA A 45 2.33 11.49 2.85
N GLN A 46 2.12 11.75 1.57
CA GLN A 46 1.92 10.73 0.56
C GLN A 46 3.15 9.83 0.40
N ILE A 47 4.36 10.40 0.36
CA ILE A 47 5.63 9.63 0.32
C ILE A 47 5.74 8.73 1.55
N LEU A 48 5.45 9.25 2.75
CA LEU A 48 5.51 8.45 3.98
C LEU A 48 4.51 7.30 3.94
N VAL A 49 3.27 7.55 3.51
CA VAL A 49 2.26 6.49 3.37
C VAL A 49 2.69 5.44 2.36
N SER A 50 3.23 5.84 1.21
CA SER A 50 3.79 4.92 0.21
C SER A 50 4.86 4.02 0.80
N LEU A 51 5.79 4.58 1.59
CA LEU A 51 6.82 3.79 2.26
C LEU A 51 6.21 2.79 3.25
N VAL A 52 5.22 3.19 4.04
CA VAL A 52 4.57 2.26 4.99
C VAL A 52 3.81 1.16 4.26
N ILE A 53 3.19 1.44 3.10
CA ILE A 53 2.57 0.42 2.23
C ILE A 53 3.63 -0.59 1.75
N LEU A 54 4.80 -0.11 1.29
CA LEU A 54 5.91 -0.96 0.87
C LEU A 54 6.40 -1.84 2.02
N PHE A 55 6.63 -1.27 3.20
CA PHE A 55 7.01 -2.06 4.39
C PHE A 55 5.92 -3.04 4.82
N GLY A 56 4.65 -2.65 4.76
CA GLY A 56 3.49 -3.50 5.06
C GLY A 56 3.42 -4.70 4.14
N SER A 57 3.68 -4.50 2.84
CA SER A 57 3.76 -5.60 1.87
C SER A 57 4.88 -6.58 2.22
N LEU A 58 6.07 -6.10 2.62
CA LEU A 58 7.19 -6.96 3.02
C LEU A 58 6.88 -7.82 4.26
N LEU A 59 6.00 -7.36 5.14
CA LEU A 59 5.55 -8.15 6.29
C LEU A 59 4.77 -9.42 5.87
N LEU A 60 4.06 -9.37 4.73
CA LEU A 60 3.38 -10.54 4.17
C LEU A 60 4.38 -11.64 3.80
N TYR A 61 5.53 -11.27 3.21
CA TYR A 61 6.58 -12.23 2.86
C TYR A 61 7.28 -12.82 4.09
N ARG A 62 7.43 -12.03 5.17
CA ARG A 62 8.07 -12.44 6.43
C ARG A 62 7.20 -13.35 7.31
N GLY A 63 6.08 -13.84 6.80
CA GLY A 63 5.14 -14.70 7.55
C GLY A 63 4.28 -13.95 8.56
N LYS A 64 4.36 -12.60 8.61
CA LYS A 64 3.50 -11.75 9.42
C LYS A 64 2.28 -11.29 8.62
N SER A 65 1.61 -12.24 7.96
CA SER A 65 0.56 -11.95 6.97
C SER A 65 -0.64 -11.19 7.55
N SER A 66 -1.01 -11.44 8.82
CA SER A 66 -2.07 -10.68 9.49
C SER A 66 -1.71 -9.21 9.66
N ALA A 67 -0.51 -8.91 10.19
CA ALA A 67 -0.07 -7.54 10.41
C ALA A 67 0.14 -6.78 9.09
N GLY A 68 0.81 -7.40 8.11
CA GLY A 68 1.01 -6.80 6.79
C GLY A 68 -0.30 -6.55 6.06
N GLY A 69 -1.25 -7.50 6.15
CA GLY A 69 -2.57 -7.37 5.53
C GLY A 69 -3.39 -6.24 6.14
N LEU A 70 -3.37 -6.11 7.47
CA LEU A 70 -4.04 -5.01 8.16
C LEU A 70 -3.44 -3.64 7.81
N VAL A 71 -2.11 -3.54 7.75
CA VAL A 71 -1.43 -2.29 7.34
C VAL A 71 -1.86 -1.87 5.94
N LEU A 72 -1.83 -2.80 4.99
CA LEU A 72 -2.25 -2.55 3.60
C LEU A 72 -3.72 -2.14 3.51
N LEU A 73 -4.59 -2.81 4.25
CA LEU A 73 -6.03 -2.53 4.24
C LEU A 73 -6.33 -1.14 4.83
N VAL A 74 -5.76 -0.81 5.99
CA VAL A 74 -5.96 0.48 6.64
C VAL A 74 -5.40 1.60 5.77
N LEU A 75 -4.18 1.47 5.27
CA LEU A 75 -3.57 2.52 4.46
C LEU A 75 -4.26 2.67 3.11
N GLY A 76 -4.69 1.58 2.47
CA GLY A 76 -5.48 1.66 1.26
C GLY A 76 -6.79 2.45 1.45
N VAL A 77 -7.46 2.28 2.59
CA VAL A 77 -8.65 3.09 2.95
C VAL A 77 -8.28 4.55 3.20
N VAL A 78 -7.15 4.82 3.88
CA VAL A 78 -6.67 6.20 4.09
C VAL A 78 -6.39 6.90 2.76
N VAL A 79 -5.67 6.24 1.85
CA VAL A 79 -5.37 6.77 0.50
C VAL A 79 -6.68 7.05 -0.26
N LEU A 80 -7.68 6.17 -0.14
CA LEU A 80 -8.98 6.35 -0.77
C LEU A 80 -9.73 7.59 -0.23
N ILE A 81 -9.70 7.79 1.10
CA ILE A 81 -10.37 8.92 1.77
C ILE A 81 -9.67 10.24 1.43
N LEU A 82 -8.34 10.23 1.35
CA LEU A 82 -7.55 11.41 1.01
C LEU A 82 -7.60 11.75 -0.49
N GLY A 83 -8.11 10.84 -1.32
CA GLY A 83 -8.33 11.08 -2.75
C GLY A 83 -7.06 11.17 -3.59
N TRP A 84 -5.94 10.62 -3.10
CA TRP A 84 -4.64 10.69 -3.77
C TRP A 84 -4.60 9.88 -5.07
N ASP A 85 -4.66 8.55 -4.98
CA ASP A 85 -4.73 7.67 -6.16
C ASP A 85 -5.65 6.48 -5.89
N GLN A 86 -6.74 6.39 -6.68
CA GLN A 86 -7.72 5.33 -6.53
C GLN A 86 -7.14 3.96 -6.88
N THR A 87 -6.20 3.89 -7.81
CA THR A 87 -5.65 2.61 -8.28
C THR A 87 -4.80 1.98 -7.18
N SER A 88 -3.84 2.73 -6.63
CA SER A 88 -3.03 2.28 -5.49
C SER A 88 -3.89 1.98 -4.26
N ALA A 89 -4.93 2.79 -3.97
CA ALA A 89 -5.86 2.53 -2.87
C ALA A 89 -6.53 1.15 -3.01
N VAL A 90 -7.12 0.86 -4.17
CA VAL A 90 -7.81 -0.41 -4.43
C VAL A 90 -6.81 -1.58 -4.37
N LEU A 91 -5.63 -1.45 -4.98
CA LEU A 91 -4.60 -2.49 -4.94
C LEU A 91 -4.11 -2.76 -3.52
N ALA A 92 -3.93 -1.72 -2.69
CA ALA A 92 -3.56 -1.87 -1.28
C ALA A 92 -4.68 -2.56 -0.49
N ILE A 93 -5.95 -2.20 -0.70
CA ILE A 93 -7.09 -2.83 -0.03
C ILE A 93 -7.18 -4.31 -0.39
N VAL A 94 -7.16 -4.64 -1.69
CA VAL A 94 -7.24 -6.04 -2.16
C VAL A 94 -6.04 -6.82 -1.65
N GLY A 95 -4.82 -6.26 -1.75
CA GLY A 95 -3.62 -6.89 -1.21
C GLY A 95 -3.69 -7.12 0.30
N GLY A 96 -4.31 -6.18 1.02
CA GLY A 96 -4.58 -6.28 2.45
C GLY A 96 -5.53 -7.41 2.80
N ILE A 97 -6.67 -7.52 2.09
CA ILE A 97 -7.63 -8.63 2.25
C ILE A 97 -6.95 -9.97 2.01
N LEU A 98 -6.17 -10.10 0.93
CA LEU A 98 -5.43 -11.33 0.63
C LEU A 98 -4.43 -11.68 1.74
N GLY A 99 -3.73 -10.67 2.28
CA GLY A 99 -2.82 -10.84 3.41
C GLY A 99 -3.50 -11.32 4.69
N VAL A 100 -4.67 -10.76 5.01
CA VAL A 100 -5.48 -11.16 6.17
C VAL A 100 -6.00 -12.59 5.99
N VAL A 101 -6.55 -12.94 4.82
CA VAL A 101 -7.02 -14.30 4.52
C VAL A 101 -5.87 -15.31 4.55
N ALA A 102 -4.69 -14.92 4.08
CA ALA A 102 -3.49 -15.75 4.13
C ALA A 102 -2.92 -15.92 5.55
N SER A 103 -3.37 -15.15 6.55
CA SER A 103 -2.84 -15.23 7.90
C SER A 103 -3.13 -16.56 8.61
N GLU A 104 -4.19 -17.26 8.21
CA GLU A 104 -4.49 -18.60 8.68
C GLU A 104 -3.57 -19.69 8.07
N ALA A 105 -2.63 -19.32 7.19
CA ALA A 105 -1.66 -20.24 6.61
C ALA A 105 -0.49 -20.57 7.52
N PHE A 106 -0.22 -19.67 8.46
CA PHE A 106 0.98 -19.66 9.28
C PHE A 106 0.66 -19.80 10.78
N LYS A 107 -0.58 -20.20 11.12
CA LYS A 107 -0.92 -20.69 12.45
C LYS A 107 -0.42 -22.12 12.63
#